data_AF-A0A9P7C611-F1
#
_entry.id   AF-A0A9P7C611-F1
#
_cell.length_a   1.000
_cell.length_b   1.000
_cell.length_c   1.000
_cell.angle_alpha   90.00
_cell.angle_beta   90.00
_cell.angle_gamma   90.00
#
_symmetry.space_group_name_H-M   'P 1'
#
loop_
_entity.id
_entity.type
_entity.pdbx_description
1 polymer ?
#
loop_
_entity_poly.entity_id
_entity_poly.type
_entity_poly.pdbx_seq_one_letter_code
_entity_poly.pdbx_strand_id
1 'polypeptide(L)'
;MGSCTAGGAYVPAMSDETVIVREQGTIFLGGPPLVKAATGEVVTAEELGGADVHTRISGVADHMADNDLQALARVRAIIAQLNWRKPEPAMAVQASEEPLLPAHDLYGVIPADTRKPYDVREVIARIVDGSEFDEFKARFGPTLVTGFAHIQGMPVGIVANNGILFSETSPASWSAASTNRAASPRTGPSW
;
A
#
# COMPACT_ATOMS: atom_id res chain seq x y z
N MET A 1 -9.36 -19.81 -7.69
CA MET A 1 -10.83 -19.97 -7.61
C MET A 1 -11.48 -19.92 -9.01
N GLY A 2 -10.84 -20.49 -10.03
CA GLY A 2 -11.29 -20.42 -11.42
C GLY A 2 -10.18 -20.89 -12.36
N SER A 3 -10.30 -20.59 -13.66
CA SER A 3 -9.31 -21.01 -14.65
C SER A 3 -8.02 -20.19 -14.60
N CYS A 4 -6.88 -20.89 -14.67
CA CYS A 4 -5.54 -20.35 -14.61
C CYS A 4 -4.68 -21.02 -15.71
N THR A 5 -4.52 -20.33 -16.85
CA THR A 5 -3.93 -20.93 -18.07
C THR A 5 -2.64 -20.24 -18.52
N ALA A 6 -1.79 -20.99 -19.23
CA ALA A 6 -0.56 -20.49 -19.83
C ALA A 6 0.35 -19.81 -18.81
N GLY A 7 0.82 -18.59 -19.08
CA GLY A 7 1.67 -17.85 -18.14
C GLY A 7 1.02 -17.60 -16.78
N GLY A 8 -0.32 -17.59 -16.71
CA GLY A 8 -1.05 -17.45 -15.44
C GLY A 8 -0.80 -18.61 -14.48
N ALA A 9 -0.54 -19.82 -15.00
CA ALA A 9 -0.30 -21.00 -14.18
C ALA A 9 0.93 -20.88 -13.27
N TYR A 10 1.85 -19.96 -13.57
CA TYR A 10 3.00 -19.68 -12.71
C TYR A 10 2.62 -18.96 -11.41
N VAL A 11 1.47 -18.27 -11.34
CA VAL A 11 1.03 -17.61 -10.10
C VAL A 11 0.86 -18.63 -8.98
N PRO A 12 0.02 -19.68 -9.11
CA PRO A 12 -0.05 -20.73 -8.09
C PRO A 12 1.22 -21.57 -8.02
N ALA A 13 1.87 -21.88 -9.15
CA ALA A 13 3.04 -22.76 -9.14
C ALA A 13 4.30 -22.14 -8.50
N MET A 14 4.36 -20.82 -8.37
CA MET A 14 5.48 -20.10 -7.75
C MET A 14 5.09 -19.39 -6.45
N SER A 15 3.89 -19.65 -5.93
CA SER A 15 3.50 -19.18 -4.59
C SER A 15 4.03 -20.14 -3.52
N ASP A 16 4.34 -19.61 -2.33
CA ASP A 16 4.84 -20.44 -1.21
C ASP A 16 3.80 -21.47 -0.74
N GLU A 17 2.51 -21.10 -0.77
CA GLU A 17 1.38 -22.00 -0.54
C GLU A 17 0.21 -21.63 -1.48
N THR A 18 -0.41 -22.64 -2.08
CA THR A 18 -1.48 -22.52 -3.07
C THR A 18 -2.75 -23.22 -2.63
N VAL A 19 -3.88 -22.51 -2.76
CA VAL A 19 -5.24 -23.04 -2.49
C VAL A 19 -6.03 -23.13 -3.79
N ILE A 20 -6.64 -24.29 -4.05
CA ILE A 20 -7.49 -24.52 -5.23
C ILE A 20 -8.88 -25.02 -4.83
N VAL A 21 -9.92 -24.55 -5.52
CA VAL A 21 -11.31 -24.94 -5.26
C VAL A 21 -11.65 -26.13 -6.14
N ARG A 22 -12.19 -27.20 -5.56
CA ARG A 22 -12.60 -28.41 -6.29
C ARG A 22 -13.68 -28.11 -7.31
N GLU A 23 -13.66 -28.83 -8.43
CA GLU A 23 -14.71 -28.77 -9.46
C GLU A 23 -14.96 -27.34 -9.99
N GLN A 24 -13.96 -26.47 -9.89
CA GLN A 24 -14.03 -25.05 -10.28
C GLN A 24 -12.65 -24.50 -10.66
N GLY A 25 -11.64 -24.75 -9.84
CA GLY A 25 -10.27 -24.30 -10.08
C GLY A 25 -9.52 -25.22 -11.03
N THR A 26 -8.92 -24.65 -12.07
CA THR A 26 -8.09 -25.40 -13.03
C THR A 26 -6.79 -24.70 -13.32
N ILE A 27 -5.65 -25.41 -13.33
CA ILE A 27 -4.31 -24.87 -13.59
C ILE A 27 -3.65 -25.66 -14.71
N PHE A 28 -3.13 -25.00 -15.75
CA PHE A 28 -2.37 -25.68 -16.81
C PHE A 28 -1.56 -24.70 -17.66
N LEU A 29 -0.39 -25.11 -18.14
CA LEU A 29 0.38 -24.33 -19.12
C LEU A 29 -0.28 -24.36 -20.51
N GLY A 30 -0.91 -25.47 -20.87
CA GLY A 30 -1.67 -25.63 -22.10
C GLY A 30 -3.04 -26.19 -21.80
N GLY A 31 -4.10 -25.43 -22.06
CA GLY A 31 -5.47 -25.89 -21.81
C GLY A 31 -5.94 -26.98 -22.78
N PRO A 32 -7.13 -27.56 -22.54
CA PRO A 32 -7.67 -28.64 -23.35
C PRO A 32 -7.70 -28.39 -24.88
N PRO A 33 -8.03 -27.18 -25.37
CA PRO A 33 -7.96 -26.89 -26.81
C PRO A 33 -6.55 -27.02 -27.38
N LEU A 34 -5.52 -26.66 -26.62
CA LEU A 34 -4.12 -26.75 -27.04
C LEU A 34 -3.65 -28.21 -27.04
N VAL A 35 -4.01 -28.99 -26.03
CA VAL A 35 -3.71 -30.43 -25.96
C VAL A 35 -4.31 -31.14 -27.17
N LYS A 36 -5.61 -30.92 -27.44
CA LYS A 36 -6.29 -31.49 -28.59
C LYS A 36 -5.64 -31.11 -29.92
N ALA A 37 -5.25 -29.84 -30.08
CA ALA A 37 -4.60 -29.38 -31.30
C ALA A 37 -3.20 -29.97 -31.50
N ALA A 38 -2.44 -30.19 -30.41
CA ALA A 38 -1.06 -30.65 -30.47
C ALA A 38 -0.92 -32.18 -30.54
N THR A 39 -1.76 -32.93 -29.82
CA THR A 39 -1.63 -34.39 -29.67
C THR A 39 -2.84 -35.18 -30.19
N GLY A 40 -3.96 -34.50 -30.45
CA GLY A 40 -5.24 -35.15 -30.80
C GLY A 40 -6.00 -35.71 -29.59
N GLU A 41 -5.44 -35.64 -28.38
CA GLU A 41 -6.08 -36.12 -27.15
C GLU A 41 -7.24 -35.21 -26.74
N VAL A 42 -8.35 -35.82 -26.32
CA VAL A 42 -9.53 -35.10 -25.82
C VAL A 42 -9.62 -35.34 -24.32
N VAL A 43 -9.36 -34.28 -23.55
CA VAL A 43 -9.37 -34.27 -22.08
C VAL A 43 -10.18 -33.08 -21.59
N THR A 44 -10.88 -33.19 -20.46
CA THR A 44 -11.59 -32.05 -19.86
C THR A 44 -10.64 -31.16 -19.05
N ALA A 45 -11.07 -29.95 -18.70
CA ALA A 45 -10.25 -29.05 -17.87
C ALA A 45 -10.00 -29.59 -16.46
N GLU A 46 -10.99 -30.29 -15.88
CA GLU A 46 -10.87 -30.91 -14.55
C GLU A 46 -9.92 -32.11 -14.57
N GLU A 47 -10.00 -32.96 -15.59
CA GLU A 47 -9.08 -34.10 -15.76
C GLU A 47 -7.64 -33.66 -16.05
N LEU A 48 -7.48 -32.56 -16.79
CA LEU A 48 -6.16 -32.05 -17.18
C LEU A 48 -5.43 -31.34 -16.04
N GLY A 49 -6.15 -30.58 -15.21
CA GLY A 49 -5.54 -29.72 -14.21
C GLY A 49 -6.51 -29.21 -13.15
N GLY A 50 -7.51 -30.01 -12.77
CA GLY A 50 -8.43 -29.70 -11.70
C GLY A 50 -7.79 -29.74 -10.31
N ALA A 51 -8.59 -29.48 -9.28
CA ALA A 51 -8.12 -29.47 -7.90
C ALA A 51 -7.51 -30.82 -7.47
N ASP A 52 -8.21 -31.91 -7.76
CA ASP A 52 -7.76 -33.25 -7.37
C ASP A 52 -6.42 -33.61 -8.03
N VAL A 53 -6.23 -33.25 -9.30
CA VAL A 53 -4.95 -33.44 -10.01
C VAL A 53 -3.82 -32.72 -9.26
N HIS A 54 -4.02 -31.47 -8.90
CA HIS A 54 -2.95 -30.65 -8.33
C HIS A 54 -2.71 -30.86 -6.84
N THR A 55 -3.70 -31.31 -6.07
CA THR A 55 -3.53 -31.56 -4.62
C THR A 55 -3.23 -33.01 -4.28
N ARG A 56 -3.42 -33.95 -5.23
CA ARG A 56 -3.19 -35.39 -5.01
C ARG A 56 -2.07 -35.98 -5.87
N ILE A 57 -1.89 -35.49 -7.10
CA ILE A 57 -0.99 -36.11 -8.08
C ILE A 57 0.23 -35.24 -8.32
N SER A 58 0.04 -34.00 -8.78
CA SER A 58 1.17 -33.16 -9.22
C SER A 58 1.82 -32.35 -8.09
N GLY A 59 1.09 -32.06 -7.02
CA GLY A 59 1.55 -31.20 -5.91
C GLY A 59 1.76 -29.73 -6.30
N VAL A 60 1.07 -29.23 -7.33
CA VAL A 60 1.14 -27.80 -7.72
C VAL A 60 0.27 -26.94 -6.80
N ALA A 61 -0.74 -27.54 -6.17
CA ALA A 61 -1.56 -26.90 -5.14
C ALA A 61 -1.45 -27.70 -3.84
N ASP A 62 -1.39 -26.98 -2.72
CA ASP A 62 -1.14 -27.58 -1.40
C ASP A 62 -2.45 -27.88 -0.66
N HIS A 63 -3.48 -27.05 -0.90
CA HIS A 63 -4.75 -27.15 -0.20
C HIS A 63 -5.93 -27.18 -1.17
N MET A 64 -6.80 -28.16 -0.99
CA MET A 64 -8.09 -28.23 -1.66
C MET A 64 -9.18 -27.57 -0.80
N ALA A 65 -10.06 -26.79 -1.43
CA ALA A 65 -11.25 -26.22 -0.83
C ALA A 65 -12.51 -26.65 -1.59
N ASP A 66 -13.62 -26.83 -0.88
CA ASP A 66 -14.95 -27.19 -1.37
C ASP A 66 -15.66 -26.02 -2.03
N ASN A 67 -15.33 -24.78 -1.64
CA ASN A 67 -15.88 -23.55 -2.21
C ASN A 67 -14.99 -22.33 -1.91
N ASP A 68 -15.34 -21.20 -2.52
CA ASP A 68 -14.62 -19.94 -2.39
C ASP A 68 -14.52 -19.42 -0.94
N LEU A 69 -15.57 -19.55 -0.13
CA LEU A 69 -15.54 -19.10 1.27
C LEU A 69 -14.55 -19.92 2.09
N GLN A 70 -14.51 -21.23 1.88
CA GLN A 70 -13.53 -22.09 2.54
C GLN A 70 -12.11 -21.83 2.04
N ALA A 71 -11.94 -21.53 0.74
CA ALA A 71 -10.64 -21.15 0.19
C ALA A 71 -10.11 -19.86 0.86
N LEU A 72 -10.95 -18.83 1.01
CA LEU A 72 -10.59 -17.59 1.71
C LEU A 72 -10.29 -17.84 3.20
N ALA A 73 -11.07 -18.70 3.87
CA ALA A 73 -10.79 -19.09 5.25
C ALA A 73 -9.42 -19.78 5.37
N ARG A 74 -9.06 -20.63 4.39
CA ARG A 74 -7.75 -21.30 4.34
C ARG A 74 -6.62 -20.30 4.14
N VAL A 75 -6.76 -19.34 3.22
CA VAL A 75 -5.78 -18.26 3.02
C VAL A 75 -5.55 -17.48 4.31
N ARG A 76 -6.61 -17.12 5.05
CA ARG A 76 -6.46 -16.44 6.35
C ARG A 76 -5.71 -17.29 7.38
N ALA A 77 -5.92 -18.60 7.38
CA ALA A 77 -5.19 -19.52 8.26
C ALA A 77 -3.69 -19.56 7.91
N ILE A 78 -3.34 -19.60 6.62
CA ILE A 78 -1.95 -19.54 6.14
C ILE A 78 -1.28 -18.25 6.61
N ILE A 79 -1.92 -17.08 6.40
CA ILE A 79 -1.38 -15.79 6.85
C ILE A 79 -1.16 -15.75 8.36
N ALA A 80 -2.02 -16.40 9.15
CA ALA A 80 -1.86 -16.47 10.61
C ALA A 80 -0.61 -17.26 11.06
N GLN A 81 -0.01 -18.07 10.17
CA GLN A 81 1.15 -18.92 10.46
C GLN A 81 2.48 -18.34 9.99
N LEU A 82 2.50 -17.17 9.34
CA LEU A 82 3.72 -16.57 8.78
C LEU A 82 4.79 -16.20 9.82
N ASN A 83 4.49 -16.31 11.12
CA ASN A 83 5.32 -15.78 12.21
C ASN A 83 5.76 -14.33 11.92
N TRP A 84 4.92 -13.59 11.20
CA TRP A 84 5.28 -12.30 10.65
C TRP A 84 5.27 -11.26 11.76
N ARG A 85 6.36 -10.50 11.85
CA ARG A 85 6.45 -9.32 12.69
C ARG A 85 6.80 -8.15 11.81
N LYS A 86 6.01 -7.07 11.88
CA LYS A 86 6.36 -5.82 11.24
C LYS A 86 7.70 -5.36 11.83
N PRO A 87 8.72 -5.03 11.01
CA PRO A 87 9.95 -4.45 11.53
C PRO A 87 9.65 -3.22 12.38
N GLU A 88 10.41 -3.02 13.45
CA GLU A 88 10.28 -1.79 14.24
C GLU A 88 10.53 -0.59 13.32
N PRO A 89 9.70 0.47 13.43
CA PRO A 89 9.90 1.65 12.63
C PRO A 89 11.29 2.24 12.92
N ALA A 90 12.00 2.64 11.87
CA ALA A 90 13.34 3.23 11.99
C ALA A 90 13.34 4.59 12.73
N MET A 91 12.16 5.17 12.98
CA MET A 91 11.97 6.47 13.62
C MET A 91 11.10 6.31 14.87
N ALA A 92 11.41 7.12 15.89
CA ALA A 92 10.59 7.17 17.10
C ALA A 92 9.19 7.67 16.76
N VAL A 93 8.19 6.80 16.97
CA VAL A 93 6.77 7.15 16.88
C VAL A 93 6.36 7.74 18.22
N GLN A 94 5.75 8.93 18.20
CA GLN A 94 5.20 9.55 19.41
C GLN A 94 3.72 9.21 19.60
N ALA A 95 3.12 9.63 20.71
CA ALA A 95 1.68 9.51 20.90
C ALA A 95 0.96 10.35 19.82
N SER A 96 -0.07 9.77 19.20
CA SER A 96 -0.89 10.49 18.22
C SER A 96 -1.81 11.47 18.94
N GLU A 97 -1.91 12.67 18.38
CA GLU A 97 -2.87 13.69 18.80
C GLU A 97 -3.78 14.05 17.64
N GLU A 98 -5.07 14.25 17.91
CA GLU A 98 -6.00 14.72 16.89
C GLU A 98 -5.64 16.16 16.46
N PRO A 99 -5.79 16.52 15.17
CA PRO A 99 -5.68 17.91 14.74
C PRO A 99 -6.65 18.80 15.52
N LEU A 100 -6.23 20.04 15.81
CA LEU A 100 -7.08 21.02 16.50
C LEU A 100 -8.23 21.54 15.63
N LEU A 101 -8.13 21.35 14.32
CA LEU A 101 -9.09 21.81 13.32
C LEU A 101 -9.85 20.62 12.71
N PRO A 102 -11.18 20.69 12.57
CA PRO A 102 -11.96 19.61 11.98
C PRO A 102 -11.55 19.30 10.53
N ALA A 103 -11.38 18.02 10.21
CA ALA A 103 -11.01 17.59 8.86
C ALA A 103 -12.04 17.99 7.79
N HIS A 104 -13.33 18.06 8.15
CA HIS A 104 -14.39 18.43 7.19
C HIS A 104 -14.29 19.88 6.70
N ASP A 105 -13.62 20.76 7.46
CA ASP A 105 -13.41 22.16 7.05
C ASP A 105 -12.47 22.27 5.84
N LEU A 106 -11.72 21.22 5.50
CA LEU A 106 -10.92 21.17 4.27
C LEU A 106 -11.75 21.47 3.02
N TYR A 107 -13.03 21.08 3.01
CA TYR A 107 -13.94 21.38 1.89
C TYR A 107 -14.23 22.88 1.72
N GLY A 108 -14.10 23.66 2.79
CA GLY A 108 -14.24 25.12 2.76
C GLY A 108 -12.92 25.86 2.49
N VAL A 109 -11.78 25.22 2.82
CA VAL A 109 -10.44 25.78 2.60
C VAL A 109 -10.04 25.74 1.12
N ILE A 110 -10.29 24.61 0.45
CA ILE A 110 -9.87 24.40 -0.94
C ILE A 110 -10.88 25.07 -1.88
N PRO A 111 -10.49 26.11 -2.65
CA PRO A 111 -11.40 26.78 -3.55
C PRO A 111 -11.87 25.84 -4.67
N ALA A 112 -13.15 25.87 -5.01
CA ALA A 112 -13.69 25.11 -6.15
C ALA A 112 -13.08 25.53 -7.50
N ASP A 113 -12.66 26.80 -7.61
CA ASP A 113 -11.91 27.31 -8.77
C ASP A 113 -10.41 27.11 -8.54
N THR A 114 -9.80 26.20 -9.29
CA THR A 114 -8.38 25.82 -9.16
C THR A 114 -7.39 26.95 -9.44
N ARG A 115 -7.85 28.06 -10.03
CA ARG A 115 -7.04 29.27 -10.25
C ARG A 115 -7.01 30.21 -9.05
N LYS A 116 -7.90 30.04 -8.07
CA LYS A 116 -7.92 30.87 -6.87
C LYS A 116 -6.81 30.43 -5.92
N PRO A 117 -5.93 31.35 -5.50
CA PRO A 117 -4.94 31.03 -4.48
C PRO A 117 -5.63 30.77 -3.14
N TYR A 118 -5.03 29.89 -2.35
CA TYR A 118 -5.36 29.64 -0.96
C TYR A 118 -4.06 29.36 -0.20
N ASP A 119 -4.07 29.49 1.12
CA ASP A 119 -2.91 29.15 1.93
C ASP A 119 -2.90 27.66 2.23
N VAL A 120 -1.88 26.95 1.75
CA VAL A 120 -1.73 25.51 1.98
C VAL A 120 -1.51 25.15 3.46
N ARG A 121 -1.12 26.12 4.31
CA ARG A 121 -1.01 25.92 5.77
C ARG A 121 -2.34 25.57 6.42
N GLU A 122 -3.46 26.09 5.89
CA GLU A 122 -4.81 25.72 6.34
C GLU A 122 -5.11 24.24 6.11
N VAL A 123 -4.55 23.65 5.06
CA VAL A 123 -4.65 22.21 4.80
C VAL A 123 -3.76 21.43 5.75
N ILE A 124 -2.50 21.87 5.92
CA ILE A 124 -1.53 21.22 6.81
C ILE A 124 -2.06 21.16 8.24
N ALA A 125 -2.57 22.26 8.77
CA ALA A 125 -3.09 22.34 10.14
C ALA A 125 -4.26 21.39 10.42
N ARG A 126 -4.99 20.91 9.40
CA ARG A 126 -6.12 19.97 9.52
C ARG A 126 -5.71 18.50 9.38
N ILE A 127 -4.46 18.23 9.06
CA ILE A 127 -3.94 16.88 8.77
C ILE A 127 -2.92 16.44 9.81
N VAL A 128 -2.10 17.37 10.30
CA VAL A 128 -1.01 17.06 11.25
C VAL A 128 -1.51 16.99 12.68
N ASP A 129 -0.90 16.10 13.45
CA ASP A 129 -1.20 15.89 14.87
C ASP A 129 -1.05 17.20 15.64
N GLY A 130 -2.05 17.50 16.49
CA GLY A 130 -2.08 18.74 17.28
C GLY A 130 -2.09 20.04 16.46
N SER A 131 -2.30 19.96 15.14
CA SER A 131 -2.10 21.08 14.21
C SER A 131 -0.70 21.72 14.32
N GLU A 132 0.30 20.97 14.80
CA GLU A 132 1.67 21.44 14.98
C GLU A 132 2.49 21.25 13.71
N PHE A 133 3.07 22.35 13.23
CA PHE A 133 3.92 22.34 12.03
C PHE A 133 5.14 23.23 12.23
N ASP A 134 6.32 22.62 12.16
CA ASP A 134 7.61 23.33 12.24
C ASP A 134 8.07 23.69 10.84
N GLU A 135 7.70 24.90 10.40
CA GLU A 135 7.96 25.37 9.05
C GLU A 135 9.45 25.70 8.82
N PHE A 136 10.08 24.95 7.91
CA PHE A 136 11.44 25.19 7.47
C PHE A 136 11.47 26.29 6.42
N LYS A 137 12.34 27.28 6.62
CA LYS A 137 12.52 28.42 5.70
C LYS A 137 11.22 29.19 5.43
N ALA A 138 10.36 29.38 6.44
CA ALA A 138 9.08 30.09 6.32
C ALA A 138 9.13 31.47 5.62
N ARG A 139 10.28 32.15 5.65
CA ARG A 139 10.49 33.48 5.05
C ARG A 139 11.19 33.46 3.68
N PHE A 140 11.51 32.30 3.12
CA PHE A 140 12.26 32.14 1.88
C PHE A 140 11.52 31.22 0.92
N GLY A 141 11.19 31.72 -0.28
CA GLY A 141 10.43 30.95 -1.27
C GLY A 141 9.01 30.58 -0.84
N PRO A 142 8.15 31.54 -0.41
CA PRO A 142 6.85 31.26 0.24
C PRO A 142 5.81 30.57 -0.65
N THR A 143 6.10 30.40 -1.95
CA THR A 143 5.26 29.62 -2.88
C THR A 143 5.51 28.11 -2.79
N LEU A 144 6.46 27.66 -1.97
CA LEU A 144 6.64 26.28 -1.56
C LEU A 144 6.79 26.22 -0.03
N VAL A 145 5.80 25.61 0.64
CA VAL A 145 5.82 25.40 2.09
C VAL A 145 6.51 24.07 2.40
N THR A 146 7.52 24.10 3.26
CA THR A 146 8.23 22.91 3.71
C THR A 146 8.34 22.90 5.22
N GLY A 147 8.27 21.74 5.86
CA GLY A 147 8.42 21.67 7.30
C GLY A 147 8.21 20.27 7.87
N PHE A 148 8.33 20.16 9.17
CA PHE A 148 8.22 18.90 9.90
C PHE A 148 6.95 18.87 10.73
N ALA A 149 6.33 17.69 10.78
CA ALA A 149 5.11 17.46 11.55
C ALA A 149 5.04 15.99 11.98
N HIS A 150 3.96 15.63 12.67
CA HIS A 150 3.59 14.23 12.90
C HIS A 150 2.20 13.97 12.33
N ILE A 151 1.98 12.74 11.84
CA ILE A 151 0.66 12.24 11.43
C ILE A 151 0.50 10.86 12.05
N GLN A 152 -0.50 10.68 12.91
CA GLN A 152 -0.72 9.45 13.67
C GLN A 152 0.53 9.01 14.44
N GLY A 153 1.23 9.98 15.05
CA GLY A 153 2.48 9.79 15.78
C GLY A 153 3.72 9.56 14.91
N MET A 154 3.56 9.41 13.59
CA MET A 154 4.68 9.18 12.67
C MET A 154 5.29 10.51 12.23
N PRO A 155 6.61 10.71 12.36
CA PRO A 155 7.28 11.91 11.89
C PRO A 155 7.24 11.99 10.36
N VAL A 156 6.85 13.16 9.84
CA VAL A 156 6.73 13.42 8.41
C VAL A 156 7.46 14.72 8.02
N GLY A 157 7.99 14.73 6.80
CA GLY A 157 8.42 15.96 6.13
C GLY A 157 7.38 16.35 5.10
N ILE A 158 6.77 17.53 5.26
CA ILE A 158 5.75 18.03 4.34
C ILE A 158 6.40 18.97 3.34
N VAL A 159 6.04 18.80 2.06
CA VAL A 159 6.39 19.68 0.96
C VAL A 159 5.11 20.00 0.21
N ALA A 160 4.69 21.26 0.22
CA ALA A 160 3.37 21.66 -0.23
C ALA A 160 3.41 22.93 -1.08
N ASN A 161 2.80 22.88 -2.26
CA ASN A 161 2.71 24.01 -3.17
C ASN A 161 1.79 25.09 -2.61
N ASN A 162 2.25 26.35 -2.64
CA ASN A 162 1.52 27.52 -2.18
C ASN A 162 1.55 28.65 -3.23
N GLY A 163 1.69 28.29 -4.50
CA GLY A 163 1.79 29.21 -5.62
C GLY A 163 2.67 28.68 -6.76
N ILE A 164 3.06 29.58 -7.67
CA ILE A 164 3.97 29.26 -8.77
C ILE A 164 5.38 29.02 -8.22
N LEU A 165 6.04 27.98 -8.72
CA LEU A 165 7.42 27.66 -8.33
C LEU A 165 8.41 28.57 -9.05
N PHE A 166 9.32 29.17 -8.30
CA PHE A 166 10.44 29.97 -8.80
C PHE A 166 11.77 29.23 -8.61
N SER A 167 12.84 29.63 -9.30
CA SER A 167 14.17 29.01 -9.11
C SER A 167 14.65 29.06 -7.65
N GLU A 168 14.30 30.12 -6.91
CA GLU A 168 14.55 30.30 -5.48
C GLU A 168 13.77 29.30 -4.59
N THR A 169 12.67 28.73 -5.08
CA THR A 169 11.89 27.71 -4.35
C THR A 169 12.46 26.30 -4.46
N SER A 170 13.58 26.12 -5.18
CA SER A 170 14.24 24.83 -5.24
C SER A 170 14.74 24.45 -3.83
N PRO A 171 14.27 23.33 -3.27
CA PRO A 171 14.66 22.92 -1.93
C PRO A 171 16.02 22.21 -2.02
N ALA A 172 17.02 22.83 -2.66
CA ALA A 172 18.36 22.29 -2.86
C ALA A 172 19.08 21.96 -1.53
N SER A 173 18.55 22.43 -0.39
CA SER A 173 19.00 22.10 0.96
C SER A 173 18.07 21.15 1.74
N TRP A 174 16.92 20.75 1.19
CA TRP A 174 16.02 19.78 1.80
C TRP A 174 16.48 18.38 1.38
N SER A 175 17.00 17.62 2.33
CA SER A 175 17.38 16.23 2.09
C SER A 175 16.55 15.33 2.99
N ALA A 176 16.39 14.06 2.62
CA ALA A 176 15.78 13.08 3.53
C ALA A 176 16.51 13.02 4.90
N ALA A 177 17.76 13.49 4.99
CA ALA A 177 18.50 13.61 6.24
C ALA A 177 17.94 14.70 7.19
N SER A 178 17.18 15.69 6.70
CA SER A 178 16.51 16.66 7.57
C SER A 178 15.26 16.08 8.25
N THR A 179 14.57 15.12 7.63
CA THR A 179 13.48 14.34 8.27
C THR A 179 13.99 13.54 9.47
N ASN A 180 15.27 13.16 9.50
CA ASN A 180 15.90 12.52 10.66
C ASN A 180 15.99 13.42 11.90
N ARG A 181 15.90 14.76 11.76
CA ARG A 181 15.82 15.66 12.94
C ARG A 181 14.48 15.59 13.64
N ALA A 182 13.39 15.33 12.91
CA ALA A 182 12.05 15.20 13.50
C ALA A 182 11.92 13.97 14.40
N ALA A 183 12.79 12.96 14.25
CA ALA A 183 12.84 11.77 15.10
C ALA A 183 13.51 11.99 16.47
N SER A 184 14.09 13.16 16.75
CA SER A 184 14.70 13.46 18.05
C SER A 184 13.64 13.98 19.02
N PRO A 185 13.44 13.36 20.19
CA PRO A 185 12.52 13.90 21.21
C PRO A 185 12.97 15.31 21.60
N ARG A 186 12.05 16.29 21.52
CA ARG A 186 12.32 17.67 21.93
C ARG A 186 12.52 17.71 23.44
N THR A 187 13.74 18.00 23.89
CA THR A 187 14.03 18.35 25.28
C THR A 187 13.59 19.80 25.54
N GLY A 188 12.38 19.99 26.07
CA GLY A 188 11.95 21.17 26.82
C GLY A 188 11.58 22.43 26.03
N PRO A 189 10.80 23.36 26.63
CA PRO A 189 10.33 24.58 25.98
C PRO A 189 11.44 25.63 25.93
N SER A 190 11.72 26.16 24.74
CA SER A 190 12.46 27.41 24.57
C SER A 190 11.47 28.56 24.44
N TRP A 191 11.55 29.50 25.38
CA TRP A 191 10.87 30.81 25.40
C TRP A 191 11.08 31.61 24.11
#